data_AF-A0A4Q1STP2-F1
#
_entry.id   AF-A0A4Q1STP2-F1
#
_cell.length_a   1.000
_cell.length_b   1.000
_cell.length_c   1.000
_cell.angle_alpha   90.00
_cell.angle_beta   90.00
_cell.angle_gamma   90.00
#
_symmetry.space_group_name_H-M   'P 1'
#
loop_
_entity.id
_entity.type
_entity.pdbx_description
1 polymer ?
#
loop_
_entity_poly.entity_id
_entity_poly.type
_entity_poly.pdbx_seq_one_letter_code
_entity_poly.pdbx_strand_id
1 'polypeptide(L)'
;MFIKPRKKPLIIHQKESLLRRLLPDHKMRHKITRNLKKRKRGFDGEQNLDYHLSFLPEKDYLILTDLNLVTDGKPFQIDTLVLTPYLIFIIESKNFFGKLFLTNILSK
;
A
#
# COMPACT_ATOMS: atom_id res chain seq x y z
N MET A 1 1.41 18.34 -2.34
CA MET A 1 0.85 17.87 -3.63
C MET A 1 1.20 16.39 -3.87
N PHE A 2 0.21 15.56 -4.27
CA PHE A 2 0.47 14.21 -4.79
C PHE A 2 0.90 14.27 -6.26
N ILE A 3 2.11 13.81 -6.57
CA ILE A 3 2.61 13.81 -7.96
C ILE A 3 1.89 12.76 -8.82
N LYS A 4 1.61 11.60 -8.23
CA LYS A 4 0.91 10.49 -8.88
C LYS A 4 -0.21 10.05 -7.94
N PRO A 5 -1.49 10.21 -8.31
CA PRO A 5 -2.59 9.73 -7.48
C PRO A 5 -2.56 8.21 -7.40
N ARG A 6 -2.84 7.67 -6.21
CA ARG A 6 -2.89 6.23 -5.98
C ARG A 6 -4.02 5.61 -6.80
N LYS A 7 -3.72 4.53 -7.50
CA LYS A 7 -4.67 3.78 -8.31
C LYS A 7 -4.85 2.39 -7.74
N LYS A 8 -6.05 1.84 -7.89
CA LYS A 8 -6.34 0.47 -7.51
C LYS A 8 -5.40 -0.49 -8.27
N PRO A 9 -4.62 -1.35 -7.58
CA PRO A 9 -3.68 -2.25 -8.23
C PRO A 9 -4.38 -3.21 -9.21
N LEU A 10 -3.76 -3.44 -10.37
CA LEU A 10 -4.30 -4.32 -11.42
C LEU A 10 -4.65 -5.72 -10.90
N ILE A 11 -3.84 -6.26 -9.98
CA ILE A 11 -4.08 -7.58 -9.38
C ILE A 11 -5.41 -7.67 -8.64
N ILE A 12 -5.91 -6.56 -8.09
CA ILE A 12 -7.23 -6.51 -7.45
C ILE A 12 -8.32 -6.61 -8.53
N HIS A 13 -8.20 -5.86 -9.62
CA HIS A 13 -9.12 -5.94 -10.77
C HIS A 13 -9.16 -7.35 -11.39
N GLN A 14 -7.99 -7.97 -11.57
CA GLN A 14 -7.87 -9.33 -12.10
C GLN A 14 -8.58 -10.35 -11.21
N LYS A 15 -8.36 -10.29 -9.89
CA LYS A 15 -8.99 -11.21 -8.93
C LYS A 15 -10.50 -11.00 -8.79
N GLU A 16 -10.97 -9.75 -8.81
CA GLU A 16 -12.40 -9.46 -8.84
C GLU A 16 -13.04 -10.04 -10.09
N SER A 17 -12.40 -9.86 -11.25
CA SER A 17 -12.89 -10.38 -12.53
C SER A 17 -12.89 -11.90 -12.55
N LEU A 18 -11.85 -12.54 -11.99
CA LEU A 18 -11.78 -13.98 -11.85
C LEU A 18 -12.90 -14.53 -10.95
N LEU A 19 -13.16 -13.90 -9.79
CA LEU A 19 -14.22 -14.34 -8.87
C LEU A 19 -15.63 -14.20 -9.47
N ARG A 20 -15.87 -13.19 -10.32
CA ARG A 20 -17.13 -13.05 -11.05
C ARG A 20 -17.38 -14.20 -12.04
N ARG A 21 -16.31 -14.78 -12.60
CA ARG A 21 -16.39 -15.84 -13.63
C ARG A 21 -16.35 -17.25 -13.04
N LEU A 22 -15.84 -17.43 -11.83
CA LEU A 22 -15.78 -18.73 -11.19
C LEU A 22 -17.14 -19.16 -10.66
N LEU A 23 -17.47 -20.44 -10.80
CA LEU A 23 -18.61 -21.06 -10.15
C LEU A 23 -18.54 -20.88 -8.62
N PRO A 24 -19.68 -20.80 -7.91
CA PRO A 24 -19.73 -20.69 -6.46
C PRO A 24 -18.95 -21.80 -5.73
N ASP A 25 -19.07 -23.05 -6.20
CA ASP A 25 -18.46 -24.22 -5.54
C ASP A 25 -17.06 -24.57 -6.07
N HIS A 26 -16.45 -23.68 -6.86
CA HIS A 26 -15.12 -23.92 -7.39
C HIS A 26 -14.09 -24.01 -6.25
N LYS A 27 -13.33 -25.10 -6.18
CA LYS A 27 -12.36 -25.43 -5.11
C LYS A 27 -11.40 -24.28 -4.75
N MET A 28 -11.00 -23.46 -5.74
CA MET A 28 -10.07 -22.34 -5.55
C MET A 28 -10.73 -21.02 -5.13
N ARG A 29 -12.06 -20.91 -5.15
CA ARG A 29 -12.79 -19.66 -4.89
C ARG A 29 -12.47 -19.08 -3.52
N HIS A 30 -12.42 -19.94 -2.49
CA HIS A 30 -12.06 -19.52 -1.13
C HIS A 30 -10.65 -18.92 -1.05
N LYS A 31 -9.66 -19.58 -1.67
CA LYS A 31 -8.27 -19.11 -1.71
C LYS A 31 -8.15 -17.77 -2.44
N ILE A 32 -8.82 -17.61 -3.57
CA ILE A 32 -8.82 -16.36 -4.34
C ILE A 32 -9.50 -15.24 -3.54
N THR A 33 -10.63 -15.52 -2.91
CA THR A 33 -11.38 -14.57 -2.08
C THR A 33 -10.54 -14.09 -0.89
N ARG A 34 -9.88 -15.00 -0.16
CA ARG A 34 -8.97 -14.66 0.94
C ARG A 34 -7.82 -13.77 0.46
N ASN A 35 -7.20 -14.13 -0.67
CA ASN A 35 -6.13 -13.35 -1.27
C ASN A 35 -6.59 -11.97 -1.76
N LEU A 36 -7.81 -11.86 -2.28
CA LEU A 36 -8.40 -10.58 -2.68
C LEU A 36 -8.64 -9.70 -1.45
N LYS A 37 -9.27 -10.24 -0.40
CA LYS A 37 -9.49 -9.52 0.87
C LYS A 37 -8.19 -8.96 1.45
N LYS A 38 -7.11 -9.77 1.47
CA LYS A 38 -5.79 -9.30 1.94
C LYS A 38 -5.26 -8.13 1.11
N ARG A 39 -5.36 -8.20 -0.22
CA ARG A 39 -4.89 -7.13 -1.12
C ARG A 39 -5.72 -5.86 -1.01
N LYS A 40 -7.05 -5.99 -0.88
CA LYS A 40 -7.95 -4.85 -0.62
C LYS A 40 -7.57 -4.14 0.67
N ARG A 41 -7.39 -4.87 1.77
CA ARG A 41 -6.95 -4.27 3.05
C ARG A 41 -5.65 -3.50 2.95
N GLY A 42 -4.65 -4.01 2.21
CA GLY A 42 -3.42 -3.27 1.95
C GLY A 42 -3.70 -1.94 1.25
N PHE A 43 -4.46 -2.00 0.14
CA PHE A 43 -4.86 -0.82 -0.61
C PHE A 43 -5.69 0.18 0.23
N ASP A 44 -6.64 -0.30 1.03
CA ASP A 44 -7.46 0.55 1.90
C ASP A 44 -6.60 1.25 2.96
N GLY A 45 -5.57 0.58 3.48
CA GLY A 45 -4.62 1.18 4.43
C GLY A 45 -3.72 2.24 3.80
N GLU A 46 -3.31 2.01 2.56
CA GLU A 46 -2.60 3.00 1.75
C GLU A 46 -3.48 4.22 1.44
N GLN A 47 -4.75 4.01 1.07
CA GLN A 47 -5.71 5.11 0.85
C GLN A 47 -5.98 5.90 2.14
N ASN A 48 -6.03 5.23 3.29
CA ASN A 48 -6.18 5.91 4.57
C ASN A 48 -4.96 6.79 4.91
N LEU A 49 -3.75 6.32 4.60
CA LEU A 49 -2.54 7.15 4.71
C LEU A 49 -2.63 8.36 3.76
N ASP A 50 -3.05 8.16 2.51
CA ASP A 50 -3.19 9.26 1.56
C ASP A 50 -4.18 10.32 2.05
N TYR A 51 -5.29 9.90 2.68
CA TYR A 51 -6.26 10.82 3.31
C TYR A 51 -5.60 11.70 4.36
N HIS A 52 -4.79 11.13 5.26
CA HIS A 52 -4.08 11.92 6.27
C HIS A 52 -3.02 12.85 5.66
N LEU A 53 -2.30 12.39 4.63
CA LEU A 53 -1.31 13.22 3.93
C LEU A 53 -1.96 14.34 3.10
N SER A 54 -3.23 14.21 2.73
CA SER A 54 -3.97 15.25 1.99
C SER A 54 -4.18 16.55 2.78
N PHE A 55 -4.02 16.52 4.11
CA PHE A 55 -4.09 17.71 4.96
C PHE A 55 -2.80 18.54 4.96
N LEU A 56 -1.71 18.05 4.36
CA LEU A 56 -0.44 18.78 4.27
C LEU A 56 -0.56 19.95 3.27
N PRO A 57 0.04 21.12 3.57
CA PRO A 57 0.06 22.27 2.65
C PRO A 57 0.62 21.89 1.27
N GLU A 58 -0.13 22.13 0.20
CA GLU A 58 0.25 21.59 -1.11
C GLU A 58 1.57 22.11 -1.65
N LYS A 59 1.93 23.35 -1.31
CA LYS A 59 3.12 24.06 -1.82
C LYS A 59 4.44 23.58 -1.20
N ASP A 60 4.40 23.04 0.00
CA ASP A 60 5.60 22.74 0.79
C ASP A 60 5.95 21.24 0.80
N TYR A 61 5.06 20.40 0.27
CA TYR A 61 5.19 18.95 0.33
C TYR A 61 5.01 18.32 -1.05
N LEU A 62 5.94 17.44 -1.43
CA LEU A 62 5.79 16.55 -2.58
C LEU A 62 5.59 15.13 -2.09
N ILE A 63 4.48 14.51 -2.47
CA ILE A 63 4.12 13.16 -2.06
C ILE A 63 4.19 12.23 -3.28
N LEU A 64 5.06 11.23 -3.18
CA LEU A 64 5.31 10.21 -4.19
C LEU A 64 4.91 8.85 -3.60
N THR A 65 3.92 8.20 -4.21
CA THR A 65 3.43 6.88 -3.78
C THR A 65 3.88 5.80 -4.76
N ASP A 66 4.13 4.57 -4.27
CA ASP A 66 4.48 3.41 -5.11
C ASP A 66 5.73 3.68 -5.98
N LEU A 67 6.76 4.23 -5.34
CA LEU A 67 8.01 4.63 -5.98
C LEU A 67 8.94 3.43 -6.08
N ASN A 68 9.21 2.97 -7.30
CA ASN A 68 10.17 1.89 -7.57
C ASN A 68 11.49 2.50 -8.02
N LEU A 69 12.56 2.22 -7.26
CA LEU A 69 13.91 2.71 -7.51
C LEU A 69 14.87 1.53 -7.68
N VAL A 70 16.03 1.80 -8.26
CA VAL A 70 17.12 0.83 -8.39
C VAL A 70 18.38 1.46 -7.80
N THR A 71 18.99 0.78 -6.83
CA THR A 71 20.28 1.15 -6.25
C THR A 71 21.21 -0.06 -6.36
N ASP A 72 22.42 0.14 -6.88
CA ASP A 72 23.42 -0.92 -7.09
C ASP A 72 22.87 -2.15 -7.85
N GLY A 73 22.04 -1.89 -8.87
CA GLY A 73 21.38 -2.94 -9.66
C GLY A 73 20.27 -3.69 -8.93
N LYS A 74 19.91 -3.32 -7.70
CA LYS A 74 18.86 -3.95 -6.91
C LYS A 74 17.61 -3.07 -6.88
N PRO A 75 16.45 -3.58 -7.34
CA PRO A 75 15.20 -2.83 -7.25
C PRO A 75 14.69 -2.84 -5.80
N PHE A 76 14.12 -1.73 -5.37
CA PHE A 76 13.37 -1.63 -4.13
C PHE A 76 12.19 -0.66 -4.31
N GLN A 77 11.18 -0.86 -3.48
CA GLN A 77 9.96 -0.06 -3.50
C GLN A 77 9.87 0.76 -2.22
N ILE A 78 9.48 2.02 -2.36
CA ILE A 78 9.05 2.89 -1.27
C ILE A 78 7.53 3.06 -1.39
N ASP A 79 6.80 2.65 -0.35
CA ASP A 79 5.34 2.77 -0.30
C ASP A 79 4.89 4.22 -0.46
N THR A 80 5.43 5.12 0.36
CA THR A 80 5.18 6.57 0.29
C THR A 80 6.41 7.37 0.70
N LEU A 81 6.85 8.28 -0.17
CA LEU A 81 7.92 9.23 0.07
C LEU A 81 7.32 10.64 0.15
N VAL A 82 7.54 11.33 1.27
CA VAL A 82 7.15 12.73 1.46
C VAL A 82 8.42 13.57 1.49
N LEU A 83 8.55 14.44 0.50
CA LEU A 83 9.64 15.40 0.39
C LEU A 83 9.19 16.76 0.89
N THR A 84 10.06 17.41 1.63
CA THR A 84 9.93 18.79 2.11
C THR A 84 11.24 19.54 1.80
N PRO A 85 11.29 20.87 1.95
CA PRO A 85 12.54 21.62 1.79
C PRO A 85 13.66 21.22 2.77
N TYR A 86 13.34 20.55 3.87
CA TYR A 86 14.26 20.30 4.99
C TYR A 86 14.51 18.82 5.26
N LEU A 87 13.54 17.97 4.97
CA LEU A 87 13.50 16.56 5.37
C LEU A 87 12.85 15.67 4.32
N ILE A 88 13.24 14.39 4.35
CA ILE A 88 12.66 13.31 3.57
C ILE A 88 12.04 12.31 4.55
N PHE A 89 10.75 12.01 4.38
CA PHE A 89 10.07 10.98 5.15
C PHE A 89 9.76 9.78 4.27
N ILE A 90 10.22 8.60 4.70
CA ILE A 90 9.87 7.31 4.11
C ILE A 90 8.83 6.66 5.03
N ILE A 91 7.61 6.48 4.51
CA ILE A 91 6.49 5.95 5.26
C ILE A 91 6.09 4.59 4.69
N GLU A 92 6.16 3.56 5.54
CA GLU A 92 5.67 2.22 5.25
C GLU A 92 4.32 2.00 5.94
N SER A 93 3.26 1.69 5.18
CA SER A 93 1.92 1.48 5.75
C SER A 93 1.65 0.00 5.96
N LYS A 94 1.44 -0.42 7.22
CA LYS A 94 1.04 -1.80 7.55
C LYS A 94 -0.37 -1.84 8.13
N ASN A 95 -1.34 -2.21 7.29
CA ASN A 95 -2.72 -2.40 7.74
C ASN A 95 -2.94 -3.81 8.31
N PHE A 96 -2.69 -3.96 9.62
CA PHE A 96 -2.96 -5.20 10.35
C PHE A 96 -4.38 -5.24 10.91
N PHE A 97 -4.95 -6.44 10.99
CA PHE A 97 -6.23 -6.67 11.67
C PHE A 97 -6.00 -7.35 13.00
N GLY A 98 -6.63 -6.85 14.05
CA GLY A 98 -6.44 -7.31 15.42
C GLY A 98 -5.44 -6.44 16.19
N LYS A 99 -5.00 -6.93 17.34
CA LYS A 99 -4.04 -6.22 18.20
C LYS A 99 -2.63 -6.53 17.76
N LEU A 100 -1.84 -5.48 17.52
CA LEU A 100 -0.41 -5.58 17.28
C LEU A 100 0.31 -5.54 18.63
N PHE A 101 1.08 -6.58 18.95
CA PHE A 101 2.00 -6.58 20.08
C PHE A 101 3.38 -6.25 19.57
N LEU A 102 3.90 -5.08 19.95
CA LEU A 102 5.26 -4.68 19.65
C LEU A 102 6.15 -5.18 20.78
N THR A 103 6.86 -6.29 20.55
CA THR A 103 7.97 -6.67 21.43
C THR A 103 9.18 -5.82 21.06
N ASN A 104 9.82 -5.23 22.06
CA ASN A 104 10.99 -4.40 21.83
C ASN A 104 12.15 -5.31 21.41
N ILE A 105 12.59 -5.23 20.15
CA ILE A 105 13.75 -6.00 19.62
C ILE A 105 15.02 -5.13 19.64
N LEU A 106 14.92 -3.87 20.07
CA LEU A 106 16.07 -2.99 20.27
C LEU A 106 16.71 -3.27 21.64
N SER A 107 17.25 -4.47 21.78
CA SER A 107 18.25 -4.81 22.80
C SER A 107 19.52 -5.24 22.08
N LYS A 108 20.31 -4.25 21.66
CA LYS A 108 21.75 -4.37 21.37
C LYS A 108 22.42 -3.07 21.76
#